data_AF-A0A101L6K6-F1
#
_entry.id   AF-A0A101L6K6-F1
#
_cell.length_a   1.000
_cell.length_b   1.000
_cell.length_c   1.000
_cell.angle_alpha   90.00
_cell.angle_beta   90.00
_cell.angle_gamma   90.00
#
_symmetry.space_group_name_H-M   'P 1'
#
loop_
_entity.id
_entity.type
_entity.pdbx_description
1 polymer ?
#
loop_
_entity_poly.entity_id
_entity_poly.type
_entity_poly.pdbx_seq_one_letter_code
_entity_poly.pdbx_strand_id
1 'polypeptide(L)' 'MTSPDHNLSTGPQIHEDSQNRPDLSSTHVREDVAITGRCGNVHLPTGRTCDLPERHEGSCHFVDPKEAENLAAR' A
#
# COMPACT_ATOMS: atom_id res chain seq x y z
N MET A 1 3.68 25.83 45.39
CA MET A 1 2.48 25.65 44.54
C MET A 1 2.99 25.33 43.14
N THR A 2 2.49 24.22 42.59
CA THR A 2 2.96 23.42 41.46
C THR A 2 2.84 24.10 40.08
N SER A 3 3.83 23.91 39.19
CA SER A 3 3.67 23.22 37.89
C SER A 3 4.94 23.30 37.03
N PRO A 4 5.51 22.16 36.59
CA PRO A 4 6.66 22.08 35.70
C PRO A 4 6.28 22.22 34.22
N ASP A 5 7.23 22.74 33.46
CA ASP A 5 7.31 22.82 32.00
C ASP A 5 7.13 21.41 31.38
N HIS A 6 6.06 21.24 30.62
CA HIS A 6 5.89 20.15 29.65
C HIS A 6 5.95 20.85 28.29
N ASN A 7 6.70 20.43 27.29
CA ASN A 7 6.74 19.07 26.79
C ASN A 7 7.90 18.98 25.78
N LEU A 8 8.87 18.12 26.11
CA LEU A 8 9.85 17.60 25.14
C LEU A 8 9.11 16.74 24.11
N SER A 9 9.34 17.02 22.83
CA SER A 9 9.55 16.04 21.74
C SER A 9 8.83 16.43 20.44
N THR A 10 9.60 16.91 19.47
CA THR A 10 9.36 16.57 18.07
C THR A 10 10.71 16.34 17.40
N GLY A 11 11.36 15.24 17.79
CA GLY A 11 12.41 14.65 16.96
C GLY A 11 11.82 14.07 15.67
N PRO A 12 12.62 13.92 14.61
CA PRO A 12 12.16 13.46 13.31
C PRO A 12 11.51 12.08 13.46
N GLN A 13 10.26 11.98 13.02
CA GLN A 13 9.51 10.72 13.01
C GLN A 13 10.17 9.80 11.98
N ILE A 14 11.19 9.06 12.39
CA ILE A 14 11.64 7.88 11.65
C ILE A 14 10.45 6.90 11.71
N HIS A 15 9.86 6.61 10.56
CA HIS A 15 8.83 5.58 10.46
C HIS A 15 9.53 4.24 10.62
N GLU A 16 9.69 3.82 11.87
CA GLU A 16 10.25 2.53 12.26
C GLU A 16 9.33 1.40 11.77
N ASP A 17 9.89 0.60 10.88
CA ASP A 17 9.76 -0.85 10.76
C ASP A 17 8.36 -1.48 10.93
N SER A 18 7.78 -1.85 9.79
CA SER A 18 7.49 -3.26 9.46
C SER A 18 6.67 -4.10 10.45
N GLN A 19 5.72 -3.52 11.18
CA GLN A 19 4.69 -4.32 11.84
C GLN A 19 3.61 -4.72 10.82
N ASN A 20 3.73 -5.94 10.28
CA ASN A 20 2.68 -6.66 9.57
C ASN A 20 1.34 -6.46 10.29
N ARG A 21 0.55 -5.51 9.80
CA ARG A 21 -0.80 -5.23 10.28
C ARG A 21 -1.71 -5.70 9.16
N PRO A 22 -2.23 -6.94 9.22
CA PRO A 22 -3.13 -7.44 8.18
C PRO A 22 -4.41 -6.60 8.04
N ASP A 23 -4.75 -5.82 9.08
CA ASP A 23 -5.82 -4.79 9.09
C ASP A 23 -5.49 -3.55 8.23
N LEU A 24 -4.22 -3.35 7.88
CA LEU A 24 -3.75 -2.35 6.91
C LEU A 24 -3.48 -3.00 5.55
N SER A 25 -4.11 -4.14 5.25
CA SER A 25 -4.32 -4.57 3.87
C SER A 25 -5.15 -3.47 3.21
N SER A 26 -4.43 -2.52 2.63
CA SER A 26 -5.03 -1.34 2.04
C SER A 26 -5.99 -1.87 0.98
N THR A 27 -7.30 -1.70 1.16
CA THR A 27 -8.33 -2.24 0.24
C THR A 27 -8.10 -1.76 -1.20
N HIS A 28 -7.28 -0.72 -1.35
CA HIS A 28 -6.86 -0.08 -2.57
C HIS A 28 -5.64 -0.76 -3.22
N VAL A 29 -4.99 -1.75 -2.60
CA VAL A 29 -3.81 -2.45 -3.13
C VAL A 29 -3.98 -3.96 -2.91
N ARG A 30 -3.90 -4.74 -3.98
CA ARG A 30 -3.74 -6.19 -3.91
C ARG A 30 -2.29 -6.51 -3.63
N GLU A 31 -2.03 -6.86 -2.38
CA GLU A 31 -0.70 -7.17 -1.89
C GLU A 31 -0.07 -8.36 -2.65
N ASP A 32 -0.86 -9.38 -2.99
CA ASP A 32 -0.40 -10.53 -3.77
C ASP A 32 0.14 -10.14 -5.16
N VAL A 33 -0.42 -9.08 -5.76
CA VAL A 33 0.05 -8.52 -7.04
C VAL A 33 1.22 -7.58 -6.81
N ALA A 34 1.21 -6.80 -5.72
CA ALA A 34 2.31 -5.89 -5.39
C ALA A 34 3.61 -6.64 -5.11
N ILE A 35 3.54 -7.78 -4.42
CA ILE A 35 4.70 -8.63 -4.10
C ILE A 35 5.40 -9.16 -5.37
N THR A 36 4.69 -9.26 -6.51
CA THR A 36 5.29 -9.66 -7.80
C THR A 36 5.98 -8.49 -8.53
N GLY A 37 6.21 -7.36 -7.86
CA GLY A 37 6.85 -6.16 -8.41
C GLY A 37 5.92 -5.32 -9.28
N ARG A 38 4.60 -5.45 -9.09
CA ARG A 38 3.57 -4.67 -9.79
C ARG A 38 3.01 -3.58 -8.90
N CYS A 39 2.30 -2.64 -9.50
CA CYS A 39 1.62 -1.55 -8.81
C CYS A 39 0.56 -2.06 -7.83
N GLY A 40 -0.18 -3.11 -8.20
CA GLY A 40 -1.16 -3.74 -7.31
C GLY A 40 -2.39 -2.90 -6.97
N ASN A 41 -2.47 -1.63 -7.39
CA ASN A 41 -3.60 -0.75 -7.10
C ASN A 41 -4.93 -1.34 -7.60
N VAL A 42 -5.95 -1.32 -6.75
CA VAL A 42 -7.30 -1.82 -7.01
C VAL A 42 -8.24 -0.64 -7.27
N HIS A 43 -8.91 -0.69 -8.40
CA HIS A 43 -10.05 0.15 -8.69
C HIS A 43 -11.29 -0.42 -7.99
N LEU A 44 -11.57 0.07 -6.78
CA LEU A 44 -12.66 -0.37 -5.91
C LEU A 44 -14.02 -0.56 -6.61
N PRO A 45 -14.53 0.37 -7.45
CA PRO A 45 -15.88 0.22 -8.00
C PRO A 45 -15.98 -0.88 -9.07
N THR A 46 -14.85 -1.34 -9.65
CA THR A 46 -14.86 -2.41 -10.66
C THR A 46 -14.08 -3.66 -10.24
N GLY A 47 -13.38 -3.63 -9.10
CA GLY A 47 -12.50 -4.71 -8.64
C GLY A 47 -11.30 -4.98 -9.57
N ARG A 48 -10.97 -4.04 -10.45
CA ARG A 48 -9.85 -4.20 -11.40
C ARG A 48 -8.53 -3.88 -10.72
N THR A 49 -7.45 -4.51 -11.14
CA THR A 49 -6.13 -4.32 -10.52
C THR A 49 -5.13 -3.78 -11.54
N CYS A 50 -4.23 -2.91 -11.10
CA CYS A 50 -3.17 -2.38 -11.93
C CYS A 50 -2.11 -3.45 -12.21
N ASP A 51 -1.83 -3.76 -13.48
CA ASP A 51 -0.80 -4.73 -13.88
C ASP A 51 0.56 -4.09 -14.16
N LEU A 52 0.66 -2.77 -14.17
CA LEU A 52 1.91 -2.07 -14.43
C LEU A 52 2.97 -2.37 -13.36
N PRO A 53 4.27 -2.20 -13.66
CA PRO A 53 5.32 -2.35 -12.67
C PRO A 53 5.12 -1.40 -11.48
N GLU A 54 5.73 -1.74 -10.35
CA GLU A 54 5.78 -0.84 -9.20
C GLU A 54 6.30 0.55 -9.62
N ARG A 55 5.67 1.60 -9.07
CA ARG A 55 6.06 3.01 -9.33
C ARG A 55 6.10 3.41 -10.82
N HIS A 56 5.26 2.81 -11.66
CA HIS A 56 5.14 3.21 -13.06
C HIS A 56 4.80 4.71 -13.21
N GLU A 57 5.26 5.31 -14.30
CA GLU A 57 4.86 6.65 -14.70
C GLU A 57 3.47 6.65 -15.36
N GLY A 58 2.71 7.73 -15.18
CA GLY A 58 1.37 7.88 -15.74
C GLY A 58 0.25 7.24 -14.91
N SER A 59 -0.91 7.04 -15.53
CA SER A 59 -2.11 6.50 -14.86
C SER A 59 -2.07 4.98 -14.77
N CYS A 60 -2.69 4.41 -13.74
CA CYS A 60 -2.77 2.96 -13.57
C CYS A 60 -3.51 2.31 -14.75
N HIS A 61 -2.98 1.19 -15.25
CA HIS A 61 -3.63 0.37 -16.25
C HIS A 61 -4.34 -0.79 -15.56
N PHE A 62 -5.67 -0.72 -15.49
CA PHE A 62 -6.49 -1.64 -14.72
C PHE A 62 -6.94 -2.83 -15.57
N VAL A 63 -6.52 -4.03 -15.20
CA VAL A 63 -6.94 -5.31 -15.79
C VAL A 63 -8.02 -5.98 -14.96
N ASP A 64 -8.75 -6.90 -15.59
CA ASP A 64 -9.78 -7.68 -14.92
C ASP A 64 -9.19 -8.54 -13.77
N PRO A 65 -9.98 -8.82 -12.71
CA PRO A 65 -9.48 -9.50 -11.52
C PRO A 65 -8.85 -10.86 -11.82
N LYS A 66 -9.36 -11.58 -12.84
CA LYS A 66 -8.80 -12.87 -13.29
C LYS A 66 -7.39 -12.75 -13.87
N GLU A 67 -7.13 -11.68 -14.63
CA GLU A 67 -5.78 -11.38 -15.15
C GLU A 67 -4.85 -10.98 -14.01
N ALA A 68 -5.37 -10.21 -13.06
CA ALA A 68 -4.66 -9.85 -11.83
C ALA A 68 -4.32 -11.05 -10.94
N GLU A 69 -5.18 -12.08 -10.87
CA GLU A 69 -4.86 -13.35 -10.21
C GLU A 69 -3.72 -14.09 -10.91
N ASN A 70 -3.69 -14.08 -12.24
CA ASN A 70 -2.57 -14.66 -13.00
C ASN A 70 -1.26 -13.90 -12.69
N LEU A 71 -1.31 -12.59 -12.53
CA LEU A 71 -0.15 -11.78 -12.15
C LEU A 71 0.34 -12.05 -10.73
N ALA A 72 -0.54 -12.43 -9.81
CA ALA A 72 -0.20 -12.83 -8.44
C ALA A 72 0.31 -14.29 -8.36
N ALA A 73 -0.02 -15.14 -9.34
CA ALA A 73 0.38 -16.55 -9.38
C ALA A 73 1.78 -16.78 -10.00
N ARG A 74 2.52 -15.72 -10.30
CA ARG A 74 3.82 -15.74 -10.98
C ARG A 74 4.96 -15.46 -10.01
#